data_AF-A0A1A0JV00-F1
#
_entry.id   AF-A0A1A0JV00-F1
#
_cell.length_a   1.000
_cell.length_b   1.000
_cell.length_c   1.000
_cell.angle_alpha   90.00
_cell.angle_beta   90.00
_cell.angle_gamma   90.00
#
_symmetry.space_group_name_H-M   'P 1'
#
loop_
_entity.id
_entity.type
_entity.pdbx_description
1 polymer ?
#
loop_
_entity_poly.entity_id
_entity_poly.type
_entity_poly.pdbx_seq_one_letter_code
_entity_poly.pdbx_strand_id
1 'polypeptide(L)'
;MTANNKLLDRVPDLASEHPETMVQQSETGELTTTSLVIAEGTGNDHASIIKLVRGNIADFEEFQRVGFQIRPFETAGGVQKRSVAVLNRDQALLLITYMRNNELIPVHTNPDGGNVVMGRDLHEFLEVTTRYNDWMGRLIKKYGFVAGQDFYSKMSKSSGGRRQEDHIITLDMAKELSMVQNNDRGRQARQYFIECERRLKQVQPELTPEQLMAKDLPCSRPYLTIRLKPIIVVVSFYKDLNQARFTRGKLGQCIEPRSRSRRPRGF
;
A
#
# COMPACT_ATOMS: atom_id res chain seq x y z
N MET A 1 -72.28 -16.69 25.70
CA MET A 1 -71.97 -17.12 24.33
C MET A 1 -72.40 -15.98 23.41
N THR A 2 -71.62 -15.29 22.61
CA THR A 2 -70.23 -15.43 22.17
C THR A 2 -69.83 -14.09 21.55
N ALA A 3 -68.56 -13.71 21.76
CA ALA A 3 -67.72 -12.72 21.08
C ALA A 3 -68.33 -11.70 20.11
N ASN A 4 -68.02 -10.42 20.35
CA ASN A 4 -67.69 -9.47 19.29
C ASN A 4 -66.65 -8.45 19.80
N ASN A 5 -65.43 -8.94 20.04
CA ASN A 5 -64.23 -8.10 20.03
C ASN A 5 -63.45 -8.45 18.76
N LYS A 6 -63.85 -7.84 17.64
CA LYS A 6 -63.18 -7.96 16.35
C LYS A 6 -62.58 -6.60 16.00
N LEU A 7 -61.63 -6.17 16.82
CA LEU A 7 -60.83 -4.96 16.58
C LEU A 7 -59.43 -5.10 17.19
N LEU A 8 -58.88 -6.30 17.09
CA LEU A 8 -57.46 -6.60 17.24
C LEU A 8 -57.12 -7.36 15.97
N ASP A 9 -56.60 -6.63 14.98
CA ASP A 9 -55.82 -7.11 13.83
C ASP A 9 -55.94 -6.06 12.73
N ARG A 10 -55.02 -5.09 12.77
CA ARG A 10 -54.51 -4.25 11.67
C ARG A 10 -53.77 -3.03 12.24
N VAL A 11 -52.84 -3.28 13.16
CA VAL A 11 -51.65 -2.42 13.19
C VAL A 11 -50.75 -3.05 12.13
N PRO A 12 -50.58 -2.43 10.95
CA PRO A 12 -49.56 -2.90 10.01
C PRO A 12 -48.23 -2.85 10.75
N ASP A 13 -47.57 -3.99 10.73
CA ASP A 13 -46.28 -4.25 11.37
C ASP A 13 -45.28 -3.16 10.96
N LEU A 14 -45.00 -2.22 11.87
CA LEU A 14 -44.02 -1.13 11.69
C LEU A 14 -42.57 -1.66 11.78
N ALA A 15 -42.34 -2.91 11.39
CA ALA A 15 -41.04 -3.56 11.39
C ALA A 15 -40.29 -3.39 10.04
N SER A 16 -40.90 -2.76 9.04
CA SER A 16 -40.22 -2.30 7.83
C SER A 16 -40.21 -0.78 7.84
N GLU A 17 -39.02 -0.17 7.78
CA GLU A 17 -38.74 1.29 7.72
C GLU A 17 -38.00 1.84 8.96
N HIS A 18 -36.95 1.15 9.42
CA HIS A 18 -35.87 1.82 10.14
C HIS A 18 -34.55 1.58 9.40
N PRO A 19 -33.86 2.64 8.92
CA PRO A 19 -32.53 2.51 8.35
C PRO A 19 -31.64 1.80 9.37
N GLU A 20 -30.86 0.86 8.88
CA GLU A 20 -30.19 -0.20 9.63
C GLU A 20 -29.65 0.30 10.98
N THR A 21 -29.98 -0.40 12.07
CA THR A 21 -29.38 -0.13 13.37
C THR A 21 -27.85 -0.09 13.23
N MET A 22 -27.24 0.98 13.73
CA MET A 22 -25.80 1.27 13.56
C MET A 22 -24.89 0.11 14.02
N VAL A 23 -25.40 -0.70 14.94
CA VAL A 23 -24.76 -1.90 15.47
C VAL A 23 -25.80 -3.01 15.55
N GLN A 24 -25.48 -4.16 14.96
CA GLN A 24 -26.26 -5.40 14.97
C GLN A 24 -25.59 -6.41 15.91
N GLN A 25 -26.37 -7.11 16.73
CA GLN A 25 -25.86 -8.26 17.48
C GLN A 25 -25.80 -9.47 16.54
N SER A 26 -24.63 -10.11 16.45
CA SER A 26 -24.51 -11.40 15.77
C SER A 26 -25.20 -12.51 16.57
N GLU A 27 -25.46 -13.67 15.94
CA GLU A 27 -25.98 -14.87 16.61
C GLU A 27 -25.09 -15.33 17.78
N THR A 28 -23.82 -14.91 17.81
CA THR A 28 -22.84 -15.17 18.88
C THR A 28 -22.84 -14.13 20.00
N GLY A 29 -23.68 -13.10 19.93
CA GLY A 29 -23.77 -12.03 20.94
C GLY A 29 -22.72 -10.93 20.82
N GLU A 30 -21.91 -10.93 19.76
CA GLU A 30 -20.94 -9.87 19.49
C GLU A 30 -21.59 -8.71 18.74
N LEU A 31 -21.18 -7.48 19.09
CA LEU A 31 -21.61 -6.27 18.42
C LEU A 31 -20.86 -6.13 17.10
N THR A 32 -21.62 -6.20 16.00
CA THR A 32 -21.13 -6.09 14.64
C THR A 32 -21.76 -4.89 13.94
N THR A 33 -21.06 -4.32 12.97
CA THR A 33 -21.54 -3.22 12.13
C THR A 33 -21.44 -3.64 10.67
N THR A 34 -22.38 -3.15 9.88
CA THR A 34 -22.46 -3.41 8.45
C THR A 34 -21.66 -2.38 7.66
N SER A 35 -20.96 -2.80 6.61
CA SER A 35 -20.29 -1.89 5.67
C SER A 35 -21.21 -0.85 5.02
N LEU A 36 -22.53 -1.11 4.93
CA LEU A 36 -23.53 -0.15 4.47
C LEU A 36 -23.69 1.03 5.42
N VAL A 37 -23.80 0.75 6.73
CA VAL A 37 -23.87 1.78 7.78
C VAL A 37 -22.62 2.64 7.77
N ILE A 38 -21.45 2.02 7.58
CA ILE A 38 -20.17 2.74 7.52
C ILE A 38 -20.10 3.63 6.26
N ALA A 39 -20.56 3.12 5.12
CA ALA A 39 -20.63 3.89 3.87
C ALA A 39 -21.51 5.12 4.02
N GLU A 40 -22.71 4.94 4.57
CA GLU A 40 -23.66 6.02 4.84
C GLU A 40 -23.09 7.04 5.84
N GLY A 41 -22.52 6.57 6.95
CA GLY A 41 -21.95 7.43 7.99
C GLY A 41 -20.69 8.19 7.57
N THR A 42 -19.97 7.71 6.55
CA THR A 42 -18.77 8.39 6.02
C THR A 42 -19.01 9.15 4.72
N GLY A 43 -20.18 9.00 4.11
CA GLY A 43 -20.48 9.57 2.79
C GLY A 43 -19.64 8.98 1.65
N ASN A 44 -19.09 7.78 1.84
CA ASN A 44 -18.28 7.10 0.83
C ASN A 44 -19.09 6.04 0.07
N ASP A 45 -18.72 5.79 -1.19
CA ASP A 45 -19.33 4.73 -1.99
C ASP A 45 -19.10 3.36 -1.37
N HIS A 46 -20.20 2.60 -1.19
CA HIS A 46 -20.15 1.25 -0.64
C HIS A 46 -19.25 0.31 -1.46
N ALA A 47 -19.20 0.49 -2.78
CA ALA A 47 -18.35 -0.30 -3.66
C ALA A 47 -16.85 -0.10 -3.34
N SER A 48 -16.44 1.13 -3.05
CA SER A 48 -15.06 1.48 -2.68
C SER A 48 -14.68 0.86 -1.34
N ILE A 49 -15.59 0.90 -0.37
CA ILE A 49 -15.40 0.23 0.93
C ILE A 49 -15.23 -1.28 0.77
N ILE A 50 -16.10 -1.93 -0.01
CA ILE A 50 -15.99 -3.37 -0.25
C ILE A 50 -14.69 -3.73 -0.98
N LYS A 51 -14.27 -2.90 -1.95
CA LYS A 51 -12.98 -3.08 -2.63
C LYS A 51 -11.82 -3.00 -1.64
N LEU A 52 -11.85 -2.04 -0.71
CA LEU A 52 -10.82 -1.85 0.31
C LEU A 52 -10.75 -3.05 1.27
N VAL A 53 -11.90 -3.50 1.80
CA VAL A 53 -11.95 -4.66 2.69
C VAL A 53 -11.42 -5.92 2.00
N ARG A 54 -11.78 -6.12 0.72
CA ARG A 54 -11.28 -7.27 -0.06
C ARG A 54 -9.79 -7.17 -0.40
N GLY A 55 -9.30 -5.96 -0.68
CA GLY A 55 -7.89 -5.72 -0.99
C GLY A 55 -6.97 -5.97 0.20
N ASN A 56 -7.43 -5.67 1.42
CA ASN A 56 -6.66 -5.79 2.65
C ASN A 56 -7.21 -6.87 3.59
N ILE A 57 -7.83 -7.92 3.03
CA ILE A 57 -8.56 -8.92 3.82
C ILE A 57 -7.68 -9.58 4.91
N ALA A 58 -6.39 -9.75 4.63
CA ALA A 58 -5.43 -10.33 5.57
C ALA A 58 -5.32 -9.52 6.88
N ASP A 59 -5.34 -8.18 6.79
CA ASP A 59 -5.24 -7.28 7.93
C ASP A 59 -6.53 -7.33 8.77
N PHE A 60 -7.69 -7.46 8.12
CA PHE A 60 -8.97 -7.61 8.82
C PHE A 60 -9.10 -8.99 9.49
N GLU A 61 -8.52 -10.02 8.87
CA GLU A 61 -8.52 -11.39 9.39
C GLU A 61 -7.58 -11.60 10.58
N GLU A 62 -6.65 -10.66 10.84
CA GLU A 62 -5.87 -10.62 12.08
C GLU A 62 -6.78 -10.49 13.32
N PHE A 63 -7.87 -9.73 13.19
CA PHE A 63 -8.82 -9.51 14.28
C PHE A 63 -9.87 -10.61 14.38
N GLN A 64 -10.32 -11.19 13.25
CA GLN A 64 -11.24 -12.33 13.13
C GLN A 64 -11.64 -12.54 11.65
N ARG A 65 -12.22 -13.70 11.30
CA ARG A 65 -12.74 -13.93 9.93
C ARG A 65 -13.84 -12.92 9.58
N VAL A 66 -13.70 -12.24 8.45
CA VAL A 66 -14.70 -11.29 7.94
C VAL A 66 -15.85 -12.04 7.24
N GLY A 67 -17.08 -11.74 7.63
CA GLY A 67 -18.28 -12.27 7.00
C GLY A 67 -18.76 -11.40 5.84
N PHE A 68 -19.16 -12.02 4.72
CA PHE A 68 -19.84 -11.32 3.63
C PHE A 68 -21.25 -11.87 3.42
N GLN A 69 -22.25 -11.01 3.55
CA GLN A 69 -23.65 -11.33 3.27
C GLN A 69 -24.03 -10.82 1.88
N ILE A 70 -24.78 -11.62 1.11
CA ILE A 70 -25.33 -11.20 -0.18
C ILE A 70 -26.73 -10.64 0.09
N ARG A 71 -26.94 -9.35 -0.15
CA ARG A 71 -28.24 -8.69 0.00
C ARG A 71 -28.82 -8.26 -1.35
N PRO A 72 -30.12 -8.47 -1.61
CA PRO A 72 -30.78 -7.88 -2.77
C PRO A 72 -30.89 -6.36 -2.62
N PHE A 73 -30.87 -5.64 -3.73
CA PHE A 73 -31.06 -4.20 -3.79
C PHE A 73 -31.78 -3.83 -5.09
N GLU A 74 -32.69 -2.87 -5.00
CA GLU A 74 -33.48 -2.41 -6.13
C GLU A 74 -32.75 -1.36 -6.97
N THR A 75 -32.60 -1.62 -8.26
CA THR A 75 -32.09 -0.69 -9.27
C THR A 75 -33.20 -0.36 -10.27
N ALA A 76 -33.09 0.73 -11.02
CA ALA A 76 -34.02 1.07 -12.11
C ALA A 76 -34.20 -0.06 -13.16
N GLY A 77 -33.24 -1.00 -13.26
CA GLY A 77 -33.29 -2.19 -14.11
C GLY A 77 -33.70 -3.49 -13.40
N GLY A 78 -34.25 -3.44 -12.18
CA GLY A 78 -34.68 -4.60 -11.39
C GLY A 78 -33.83 -4.87 -10.15
N VAL A 79 -34.07 -6.01 -9.49
CA VAL A 79 -33.39 -6.39 -8.25
C VAL A 79 -32.01 -6.98 -8.56
N GLN A 80 -30.97 -6.26 -8.15
CA GLN A 80 -29.58 -6.72 -8.21
C GLN A 80 -29.13 -7.25 -6.85
N LYS A 81 -28.00 -7.95 -6.79
CA LYS A 81 -27.42 -8.46 -5.53
C LYS A 81 -26.11 -7.73 -5.25
N ARG A 82 -25.94 -7.23 -4.03
CA ARG A 82 -24.69 -6.62 -3.55
C ARG A 82 -24.13 -7.41 -2.37
N SER A 83 -22.80 -7.47 -2.28
CA SER A 83 -22.08 -8.11 -1.17
C SER A 83 -21.82 -7.07 -0.09
N VAL A 84 -22.19 -7.40 1.14
CA VAL A 84 -22.12 -6.52 2.29
C VAL A 84 -21.22 -7.18 3.33
N ALA A 85 -20.14 -6.52 3.74
CA ALA A 85 -19.28 -7.00 4.80
C ALA A 85 -19.93 -6.73 6.17
N VAL A 86 -19.87 -7.73 7.04
CA VAL A 86 -20.22 -7.66 8.47
C VAL A 86 -18.91 -7.62 9.24
N LEU A 87 -18.71 -6.55 10.00
CA LEU A 87 -17.45 -6.23 10.66
C LEU A 87 -17.66 -6.14 12.17
N ASN A 88 -16.69 -6.62 12.95
CA ASN A 88 -16.66 -6.37 14.39
C ASN A 88 -16.17 -4.92 14.67
N ARG A 89 -16.09 -4.54 15.95
CA ARG A 89 -15.63 -3.19 16.37
C ARG A 89 -14.23 -2.87 15.82
N ASP A 90 -13.29 -3.78 15.97
CA ASP A 90 -11.88 -3.53 15.63
C ASP A 90 -11.67 -3.47 14.12
N GLN A 91 -12.36 -4.33 13.38
CA GLN A 91 -12.45 -4.28 11.92
C GLN A 91 -13.12 -2.98 11.44
N ALA A 92 -14.19 -2.52 12.10
CA ALA A 92 -14.82 -1.24 11.74
C ALA A 92 -13.87 -0.06 11.99
N LEU A 93 -13.12 -0.07 13.10
CA LEU A 93 -12.08 0.93 13.40
C LEU A 93 -10.94 0.89 12.37
N LEU A 94 -10.48 -0.30 12.00
CA LEU A 94 -9.46 -0.48 10.97
C LEU A 94 -9.95 0.09 9.64
N LEU A 95 -11.18 -0.23 9.24
CA LEU A 95 -11.79 0.30 8.02
C LEU A 95 -11.86 1.83 8.03
N ILE A 96 -12.29 2.45 9.14
CA ILE A 96 -12.35 3.92 9.26
C ILE A 96 -10.96 4.54 9.13
N THR A 97 -9.96 3.92 9.74
CA THR A 97 -8.55 4.36 9.62
C THR A 97 -8.07 4.29 8.17
N TYR A 98 -8.36 3.18 7.48
CA TYR A 98 -7.95 3.00 6.09
C TYR A 98 -8.67 3.96 5.15
N MET A 99 -9.95 4.28 5.41
CA MET A 99 -10.68 5.28 4.62
C MET A 99 -10.04 6.67 4.71
N ARG A 100 -9.55 7.09 5.89
CA ARG A 100 -8.79 8.35 6.03
C ARG A 100 -7.46 8.36 5.27
N ASN A 101 -6.86 7.19 5.07
CA ASN A 101 -5.58 7.05 4.37
C ASN A 101 -5.75 6.89 2.85
N ASN A 102 -6.95 6.58 2.35
CA ASN A 102 -7.20 6.32 0.93
C ASN A 102 -7.28 7.60 0.07
N GLU A 103 -7.35 8.77 0.70
CA GLU A 103 -7.29 10.06 -0.01
C GLU A 103 -5.85 10.48 -0.34
N LEU A 104 -4.85 9.77 0.16
CA LEU A 104 -3.47 10.20 0.10
C LEU A 104 -2.65 9.26 -0.78
N ILE A 105 -2.04 9.82 -1.81
CA ILE A 105 -1.11 9.09 -2.67
C ILE A 105 0.14 8.76 -1.82
N PRO A 106 0.59 7.50 -1.74
CA PRO A 106 1.80 7.17 -1.00
C PRO A 106 3.02 7.78 -1.68
N VAL A 107 3.78 8.58 -0.95
CA VAL A 107 5.08 9.10 -1.38
C VAL A 107 6.15 8.26 -0.73
N HIS A 108 7.00 7.64 -1.55
CA HIS A 108 8.13 6.83 -1.10
C HIS A 108 9.41 7.64 -1.20
N THR A 109 10.30 7.46 -0.23
CA THR A 109 11.65 8.05 -0.29
C THR A 109 12.62 7.04 -0.86
N ASN A 110 13.26 7.37 -1.98
CA ASN A 110 14.33 6.56 -2.55
C ASN A 110 15.63 6.74 -1.73
N PRO A 111 16.47 5.71 -1.55
CA PRO A 111 17.75 5.85 -0.83
C PRO A 111 18.69 6.90 -1.43
N ASP A 112 18.54 7.20 -2.73
CA ASP A 112 19.32 8.20 -3.46
C ASP A 112 18.88 9.66 -3.19
N GLY A 113 17.94 9.88 -2.26
CA GLY A 113 17.52 11.20 -1.81
C GLY A 113 16.37 11.84 -2.59
N GLY A 114 15.68 11.08 -3.45
CA GLY A 114 14.53 11.53 -4.24
C GLY A 114 13.20 10.97 -3.75
N ASN A 115 12.15 11.79 -3.74
CA ASN A 115 10.78 11.30 -3.49
C ASN A 115 10.18 10.75 -4.78
N VAL A 116 9.60 9.56 -4.68
CA VAL A 116 9.01 8.85 -5.81
C VAL A 116 7.59 8.41 -5.46
N VAL A 117 6.78 8.29 -6.50
CA VAL A 117 5.38 7.89 -6.43
C VAL A 117 5.16 6.74 -7.41
N MET A 118 4.26 5.83 -7.09
CA MET A 118 3.83 4.81 -8.05
C MET A 118 2.88 5.43 -9.07
N GLY A 119 3.19 5.31 -10.36
CA GLY A 119 2.37 5.89 -11.43
C GLY A 119 0.96 5.29 -11.49
N ARG A 120 0.80 4.02 -11.07
CA ARG A 120 -0.50 3.35 -11.01
C ARG A 120 -1.39 3.95 -9.91
N ASP A 121 -0.82 4.22 -8.74
CA ASP A 121 -1.54 4.84 -7.62
C ASP A 121 -2.00 6.25 -7.99
N LEU A 122 -1.14 7.02 -8.68
CA LEU A 122 -1.52 8.33 -9.21
C LEU A 122 -2.65 8.22 -10.24
N HIS A 123 -2.59 7.25 -11.16
CA HIS A 123 -3.64 7.04 -12.16
C HIS A 123 -4.99 6.68 -11.54
N GLU A 124 -4.97 5.80 -10.53
CA GLU A 124 -6.17 5.41 -9.77
C GLU A 124 -6.74 6.60 -9.00
N PHE A 125 -5.89 7.39 -8.32
CA PHE A 125 -6.32 8.58 -7.59
C PHE A 125 -6.92 9.66 -8.49
N LEU A 126 -6.37 9.85 -9.69
CA LEU A 126 -6.89 10.82 -10.66
C LEU A 126 -8.18 10.35 -11.34
N GLU A 127 -8.63 9.11 -11.09
CA GLU A 127 -9.84 8.50 -11.65
C GLU A 127 -9.90 8.57 -13.18
N VAL A 128 -8.76 8.37 -13.83
CA VAL A 128 -8.66 8.45 -15.28
C VAL A 128 -9.33 7.23 -15.93
N THR A 129 -10.25 7.47 -16.86
CA THR A 129 -11.02 6.41 -17.53
C THR A 129 -10.20 5.60 -18.53
N THR A 130 -9.17 6.20 -19.11
CA THR A 130 -8.30 5.53 -20.09
C THR A 130 -7.43 4.47 -19.40
N ARG A 131 -7.09 3.40 -20.12
CA ARG A 131 -6.18 2.38 -19.60
C ARG A 131 -4.80 2.99 -19.29
N TYR A 132 -4.21 2.59 -18.16
CA TYR A 132 -2.92 3.09 -17.66
C TYR A 132 -1.80 3.13 -18.72
N ASN A 133 -1.57 2.04 -19.45
CA ASN A 133 -0.47 1.97 -20.44
C ASN A 133 -0.64 3.00 -21.56
N ASP A 134 -1.88 3.18 -22.04
CA ASP A 134 -2.18 4.12 -23.13
C ASP A 134 -2.11 5.56 -22.64
N TRP A 135 -2.58 5.79 -21.40
CA TRP A 135 -2.49 7.08 -20.73
C TRP A 135 -1.03 7.50 -20.52
N MET A 136 -0.24 6.63 -19.88
CA MET A 136 1.15 6.89 -19.55
C MET A 136 2.01 7.06 -20.81
N GLY A 137 1.86 6.17 -21.80
CA GLY A 137 2.60 6.26 -23.07
C GLY A 137 2.29 7.54 -23.85
N ARG A 138 1.04 8.01 -23.83
CA ARG A 138 0.66 9.29 -24.44
C ARG A 138 1.31 10.48 -23.75
N LEU A 139 1.33 10.49 -22.41
CA LEU A 139 1.91 11.57 -21.63
C LEU A 139 3.42 11.66 -21.79
N ILE A 140 4.12 10.54 -21.71
CA ILE A 140 5.57 10.46 -21.95
C ILE A 140 5.91 11.03 -23.33
N LYS A 141 5.19 10.59 -24.38
CA LYS A 141 5.43 11.07 -25.74
C LYS A 141 5.10 12.55 -25.95
N LYS A 142 4.07 13.07 -25.25
CA LYS A 142 3.59 14.44 -25.43
C LYS A 142 4.44 15.47 -24.69
N TYR A 143 4.84 15.16 -23.45
CA TYR A 143 5.57 16.08 -22.58
C TYR A 143 7.09 15.87 -22.61
N GLY A 144 7.56 14.77 -23.22
CA GLY A 144 8.99 14.54 -23.44
C GLY A 144 9.73 14.02 -22.21
N PHE A 145 9.03 13.33 -21.30
CA PHE A 145 9.64 12.75 -20.10
C PHE A 145 10.72 11.72 -20.45
N VAL A 146 11.83 11.74 -19.71
CA VAL A 146 13.02 10.92 -19.98
C VAL A 146 13.14 9.77 -18.98
N ALA A 147 13.28 8.55 -19.51
CA ALA A 147 13.50 7.36 -18.70
C ALA A 147 14.85 7.43 -17.96
N GLY A 148 14.86 7.13 -16.67
CA GLY A 148 16.05 7.19 -15.81
C GLY A 148 16.23 8.52 -15.07
N GLN A 149 15.54 9.58 -15.50
CA GLN A 149 15.48 10.87 -14.82
C GLN A 149 14.11 11.07 -14.18
N ASP A 150 13.03 11.05 -14.99
CA ASP A 150 11.68 11.35 -14.53
C ASP A 150 10.91 10.11 -14.08
N PHE A 151 11.23 8.95 -14.67
CA PHE A 151 10.60 7.69 -14.32
C PHE A 151 11.50 6.48 -14.51
N TYR A 152 11.20 5.42 -13.76
CA TYR A 152 11.80 4.09 -13.88
C TYR A 152 10.71 3.06 -14.17
N SER A 153 10.88 2.25 -15.22
CA SER A 153 9.96 1.17 -15.54
C SER A 153 10.22 -0.05 -14.67
N LYS A 154 9.19 -0.51 -13.96
CA LYS A 154 9.16 -1.73 -13.17
C LYS A 154 8.37 -2.78 -13.94
N MET A 155 9.08 -3.76 -14.52
CA MET A 155 8.43 -4.90 -15.15
C MET A 155 8.02 -5.93 -14.10
N SER A 156 6.74 -6.28 -14.07
CA SER A 156 6.26 -7.43 -13.27
C SER A 156 6.67 -8.75 -13.92
N LYS A 157 7.05 -9.74 -13.10
CA LYS A 157 7.25 -11.12 -13.56
C LYS A 157 5.88 -11.77 -13.77
N SER A 158 5.55 -12.15 -14.99
CA SER A 158 4.33 -12.91 -15.27
C SER A 158 4.62 -14.42 -15.30
N SER A 159 3.71 -15.21 -14.73
CA SER A 159 3.81 -16.68 -14.71
C SER A 159 3.11 -17.36 -15.90
N GLY A 160 2.80 -16.62 -16.96
CA GLY A 160 2.09 -17.15 -18.15
C GLY A 160 1.26 -16.16 -18.98
N GLY A 161 1.26 -14.86 -18.65
CA GLY A 161 0.48 -13.83 -19.35
C GLY A 161 1.29 -12.64 -19.86
N ARG A 162 0.61 -11.67 -20.51
CA ARG A 162 1.22 -10.40 -20.95
C ARG A 162 1.76 -9.66 -19.73
N ARG A 163 3.04 -9.26 -19.78
CA ARG A 163 3.70 -8.52 -18.70
C ARG A 163 2.99 -7.20 -18.44
N GLN A 164 2.79 -6.84 -17.17
CA GLN A 164 2.33 -5.51 -16.79
C GLN A 164 3.56 -4.63 -16.56
N GLU A 165 3.54 -3.45 -17.20
CA GLU A 165 4.55 -2.41 -17.04
C GLU A 165 4.00 -1.40 -16.04
N ASP A 166 4.64 -1.31 -14.88
CA ASP A 166 4.35 -0.27 -13.90
C ASP A 166 5.51 0.74 -13.92
N HIS A 167 5.25 1.99 -13.56
CA HIS A 167 6.27 3.04 -13.54
C HIS A 167 6.38 3.64 -12.16
N ILE A 168 7.61 3.78 -11.68
CA ILE A 168 7.96 4.60 -10.52
C ILE A 168 8.30 5.97 -11.08
N ILE A 169 7.55 7.00 -10.70
CA ILE A 169 7.70 8.37 -11.21
C ILE A 169 8.28 9.27 -10.12
N THR A 170 9.03 10.30 -10.52
CA THR A 170 9.48 11.34 -9.60
C THR A 170 8.31 12.20 -9.12
N LEU A 171 8.48 12.84 -7.97
CA LEU A 171 7.48 13.75 -7.43
C LEU A 171 7.23 14.96 -8.35
N ASP A 172 8.27 15.46 -9.03
CA ASP A 172 8.15 16.54 -10.01
C ASP A 172 7.28 16.14 -11.20
N MET A 173 7.55 14.98 -11.79
CA MET A 173 6.71 14.41 -12.85
C MET A 173 5.27 14.23 -12.37
N ALA A 174 5.05 13.71 -11.16
CA ALA A 174 3.71 13.52 -10.61
C ALA A 174 2.94 14.85 -10.49
N LYS A 175 3.58 15.92 -10.02
CA LYS A 175 2.98 17.27 -9.93
C LYS A 175 2.57 17.79 -11.30
N GLU A 176 3.40 17.59 -12.32
CA GLU A 176 3.08 17.96 -13.70
C GLU A 176 1.88 17.18 -14.23
N LEU A 177 1.86 15.86 -14.02
CA LEU A 177 0.73 15.02 -14.46
C LEU A 177 -0.59 15.41 -13.78
N SER A 178 -0.57 15.70 -12.47
CA SER A 178 -1.74 16.20 -11.74
C SER A 178 -2.25 17.54 -12.29
N MET A 179 -1.33 18.42 -12.71
CA MET A 179 -1.68 19.69 -13.33
C MET A 179 -2.25 19.52 -14.74
N VAL A 180 -1.66 18.62 -15.54
CA VAL A 180 -2.07 18.36 -16.93
C VAL A 180 -3.50 17.83 -17.02
N GLN A 181 -3.91 16.96 -16.08
CA GLN A 181 -5.26 16.40 -16.13
C GLN A 181 -6.37 17.41 -15.87
N ASN A 182 -6.07 18.52 -15.20
CA ASN A 182 -7.05 19.58 -14.92
C ASN A 182 -8.38 19.06 -14.35
N ASN A 183 -8.29 18.13 -13.38
CA ASN A 183 -9.43 17.55 -12.68
C ASN A 183 -9.44 18.00 -11.20
N ASP A 184 -10.57 17.90 -10.51
CA ASP A 184 -10.67 18.26 -9.09
C ASP A 184 -9.77 17.37 -8.22
N ARG A 185 -9.73 16.06 -8.53
CA ARG A 185 -8.74 15.12 -7.96
C ARG A 185 -7.31 15.52 -8.30
N GLY A 186 -7.06 16.03 -9.51
CA GLY A 186 -5.74 16.56 -9.88
C GLY A 186 -5.31 17.75 -9.02
N ARG A 187 -6.25 18.65 -8.69
CA ARG A 187 -6.01 19.78 -7.78
C ARG A 187 -5.68 19.29 -6.37
N GLN A 188 -6.44 18.32 -5.86
CA GLN A 188 -6.20 17.69 -4.54
C GLN A 188 -4.82 17.02 -4.49
N ALA A 189 -4.47 16.19 -5.48
CA ALA A 189 -3.16 15.54 -5.58
C ALA A 189 -2.03 16.57 -5.55
N ARG A 190 -2.16 17.66 -6.32
CA ARG A 190 -1.15 18.72 -6.36
C ARG A 190 -0.98 19.40 -5.01
N GLN A 191 -2.08 19.75 -4.33
CA GLN A 191 -2.03 20.37 -3.01
C GLN A 191 -1.35 19.45 -1.99
N TYR A 192 -1.70 18.17 -2.03
CA TYR A 192 -1.11 17.15 -1.20
C TYR A 192 0.41 17.00 -1.45
N PHE A 193 0.85 16.92 -2.70
CA PHE A 193 2.29 16.84 -3.00
C PHE A 193 3.08 18.07 -2.55
N ILE A 194 2.52 19.27 -2.72
CA ILE A 194 3.13 20.51 -2.19
C ILE A 194 3.24 20.45 -0.67
N GLU A 195 2.22 19.92 0.00
CA GLU A 195 2.24 19.74 1.45
C GLU A 195 3.29 18.72 1.90
N CYS A 196 3.43 17.59 1.20
CA CYS A 196 4.49 16.62 1.44
C CYS A 196 5.88 17.26 1.32
N GLU A 197 6.14 18.04 0.27
CA GLU A 197 7.43 18.75 0.11
C GLU A 197 7.68 19.75 1.23
N ARG A 198 6.65 20.51 1.63
CA ARG A 198 6.77 21.47 2.73
C ARG A 198 7.15 20.78 4.04
N ARG A 199 6.49 19.66 4.36
CA ARG A 199 6.78 18.88 5.58
C ARG A 199 8.19 18.29 5.53
N LEU A 200 8.63 17.77 4.38
CA LEU A 200 9.98 17.21 4.23
C LEU A 200 11.08 18.26 4.33
N LYS A 201 10.84 19.49 3.86
CA LYS A 201 11.74 20.64 4.05
C LYS A 201 11.82 21.11 5.50
N GLN A 202 10.74 20.97 6.29
CA GLN A 202 10.77 21.33 7.71
C GLN A 202 11.56 20.32 8.56
N VAL A 203 11.51 19.04 8.20
CA VAL A 203 12.24 17.97 8.91
C VAL A 203 13.74 18.01 8.59
N GLN A 204 14.12 18.52 7.42
CA GLN A 204 15.50 18.79 7.03
C GLN A 204 15.78 20.29 7.16
N PRO A 205 16.13 20.82 8.35
CA PRO A 205 16.68 22.17 8.41
C PRO A 205 17.88 22.21 7.46
N GLU A 206 17.93 23.25 6.61
CA GLU A 206 19.04 23.55 5.70
C GLU A 206 20.36 23.23 6.42
N LEU A 207 21.02 22.16 6.00
CA LEU A 207 22.35 21.81 6.51
C LEU A 207 23.22 23.05 6.28
N THR A 208 23.80 23.58 7.35
CA THR A 208 24.67 24.75 7.24
C THR A 208 25.79 24.45 6.23
N PRO A 209 26.38 25.46 5.58
CA PRO A 209 27.48 25.26 4.63
C PRO A 209 28.59 24.34 5.18
N GLU A 210 28.79 24.34 6.50
CA GLU A 210 29.73 23.47 7.22
C GLU A 210 29.43 21.96 7.08
N GLN A 211 28.16 21.57 7.00
CA GLN A 211 27.76 20.16 6.88
C GLN A 211 27.74 19.68 5.42
N LEU A 212 27.63 20.60 4.45
CA LEU A 212 27.85 20.32 3.02
C LEU A 212 29.32 20.00 2.73
N MET A 213 30.25 20.73 3.38
CA MET A 213 31.69 20.48 3.26
C MET A 213 32.13 19.11 3.82
N ALA A 214 31.36 18.52 4.72
CA ALA A 214 31.65 17.18 5.27
C ALA A 214 31.22 16.02 4.35
N LYS A 215 30.32 16.26 3.39
CA LYS A 215 29.84 15.24 2.44
C LYS A 215 30.75 15.06 1.23
N ASP A 216 31.51 16.10 0.87
CA ASP A 216 32.39 16.11 -0.30
C ASP A 216 33.85 15.73 0.02
N LEU A 217 34.12 15.03 1.12
CA LEU A 217 35.48 14.52 1.35
C LEU A 217 35.77 13.36 0.38
N PRO A 218 36.75 13.48 -0.55
CA PRO A 218 37.14 12.36 -1.38
C PRO A 218 37.95 11.40 -0.51
N CYS A 219 37.29 10.46 0.17
CA CYS A 219 38.01 9.32 0.73
C CYS A 219 38.42 8.39 -0.41
N SER A 220 39.58 8.69 -1.01
CA SER A 220 40.38 7.62 -1.58
C SER A 220 40.70 6.66 -0.44
N ARG A 221 39.99 5.53 -0.37
CA ARG A 221 40.52 4.37 0.34
C ARG A 221 41.89 4.06 -0.28
N PRO A 222 42.88 3.73 0.56
CA PRO A 222 43.22 2.32 0.59
C PRO A 222 43.49 1.79 2.01
N TYR A 223 43.08 0.53 2.19
CA TYR A 223 43.73 -0.54 2.96
C TYR A 223 44.45 -0.22 4.28
N LEU A 224 43.95 -0.87 5.33
CA LEU A 224 44.70 -1.60 6.36
C LEU A 224 46.00 -0.96 6.89
N THR A 225 45.96 -0.45 8.13
CA THR A 225 46.97 -0.87 9.11
C THR A 225 46.39 -0.94 10.51
N ILE A 226 46.49 -2.13 11.07
CA ILE A 226 46.21 -2.50 12.45
C ILE A 226 47.16 -1.73 13.38
N ARG A 227 46.61 -1.03 14.37
CA ARG A 227 47.25 -0.84 15.68
C ARG A 227 46.21 -1.18 16.74
N LEU A 228 46.06 -2.49 16.96
CA LEU A 228 45.50 -3.02 18.20
C LEU A 228 46.35 -2.50 19.36
N LYS A 229 45.71 -1.87 20.34
CA LYS A 229 45.84 -2.24 21.76
C LYS A 229 44.56 -1.82 22.52
N PRO A 230 44.24 -2.56 23.59
CA PRO A 230 42.87 -2.91 23.96
C PRO A 230 42.34 -2.05 25.10
N ILE A 231 41.02 -2.00 25.27
CA ILE A 231 40.24 -1.91 26.54
C ILE A 231 38.77 -2.05 26.08
N ILE A 232 38.23 -3.27 26.07
CA ILE A 232 37.29 -3.77 27.08
C ILE A 232 36.25 -2.71 27.50
N VAL A 233 35.08 -2.73 26.85
CA VAL A 233 33.80 -2.73 27.57
C VAL A 233 32.84 -3.67 26.84
N VAL A 234 32.59 -4.79 27.50
CA VAL A 234 31.53 -5.76 27.23
C VAL A 234 30.21 -5.12 27.65
N VAL A 235 29.24 -4.95 26.75
CA VAL A 235 27.81 -5.26 27.01
C VAL A 235 27.10 -5.53 25.67
N SER A 236 27.11 -6.80 25.27
CA SER A 236 25.89 -7.54 24.95
C SER A 236 24.92 -6.98 23.90
N PHE A 237 25.31 -7.05 22.63
CA PHE A 237 24.36 -7.33 21.54
C PHE A 237 23.83 -8.76 21.72
N TYR A 238 22.75 -8.93 22.50
CA TYR A 238 21.94 -10.15 22.47
C TYR A 238 21.22 -10.16 21.11
N LYS A 239 21.60 -11.06 20.19
CA LYS A 239 21.15 -12.46 20.10
C LYS A 239 19.84 -12.56 19.30
N ASP A 240 19.97 -12.26 18.02
CA ASP A 240 18.95 -12.43 16.98
C ASP A 240 19.19 -13.70 16.15
N LEU A 241 19.53 -14.81 16.82
CA LEU A 241 19.77 -16.10 16.18
C LEU A 241 19.35 -17.22 17.12
N ASN A 242 18.03 -17.44 17.23
CA ASN A 242 17.51 -18.69 17.77
C ASN A 242 16.23 -19.13 17.05
N GLN A 243 16.34 -19.26 15.73
CA GLN A 243 15.51 -20.18 14.96
C GLN A 243 16.32 -20.80 13.82
N ALA A 244 17.12 -21.81 14.18
CA ALA A 244 17.43 -22.95 13.32
C ALA A 244 18.18 -24.00 14.15
N ARG A 245 17.42 -24.93 14.74
CA ARG A 245 17.95 -26.24 15.14
C ARG A 245 18.31 -27.02 13.88
N PHE A 246 19.27 -27.95 14.04
CA PHE A 246 19.44 -29.16 13.23
C PHE A 246 20.06 -28.94 11.83
N THR A 247 21.30 -29.35 11.54
CA THR A 247 21.81 -30.73 11.60
C THR A 247 23.35 -30.75 11.68
N ARG A 248 23.87 -31.72 12.43
CA ARG A 248 25.29 -32.13 12.44
C ARG A 248 25.64 -32.81 11.11
N GLY A 249 26.78 -32.48 10.51
CA GLY A 249 27.28 -33.23 9.36
C GLY A 249 28.63 -32.78 8.79
N LYS A 250 29.71 -33.23 9.44
CA LYS A 250 31.06 -33.55 8.92
C LYS A 250 31.79 -32.57 7.96
N LEU A 251 32.94 -32.14 8.47
CA LEU A 251 34.18 -31.73 7.79
C LEU A 251 34.49 -32.56 6.53
N GLY A 252 34.84 -31.88 5.44
CA GLY A 252 35.39 -32.46 4.21
C GLY A 252 36.23 -31.43 3.46
N GLN A 253 37.51 -31.74 3.30
CA GLN A 253 38.63 -30.91 2.84
C GLN A 253 38.44 -30.18 1.49
N CYS A 254 38.89 -28.93 1.43
CA CYS A 254 39.12 -28.20 0.17
C CYS A 254 40.47 -28.62 -0.43
N ILE A 255 40.45 -29.14 -1.65
CA ILE A 255 41.62 -29.44 -2.47
C ILE A 255 41.93 -28.18 -3.29
N GLU A 256 43.14 -27.65 -3.17
CA GLU A 256 43.65 -26.54 -4.01
C GLU A 256 43.85 -26.96 -5.48
N PRO A 257 43.47 -26.14 -6.46
CA PRO A 257 43.90 -26.36 -7.85
C PRO A 257 45.31 -25.78 -8.08
N ARG A 258 46.28 -26.66 -8.28
CA ARG A 258 47.64 -26.33 -8.77
C ARG A 258 47.59 -25.70 -10.17
N SER A 259 48.27 -24.58 -10.30
CA SER A 259 48.56 -23.87 -11.55
C SER A 259 49.35 -24.75 -12.53
N ARG A 260 48.81 -24.96 -13.74
CA ARG A 260 49.56 -25.58 -14.86
C ARG A 260 50.32 -24.52 -15.64
N SER A 261 51.62 -24.42 -15.38
CA SER A 261 52.59 -23.78 -16.28
C SER A 261 52.80 -24.66 -17.52
N ARG A 262 52.65 -24.09 -18.72
CA ARG A 262 53.01 -24.71 -20.00
C ARG A 262 54.52 -24.62 -20.26
N ARG A 263 55.08 -25.70 -20.84
CA ARG A 263 56.07 -25.79 -21.96
C ARG A 263 56.91 -27.09 -21.81
N PRO A 264 57.65 -27.57 -22.85
CA PRO A 264 57.41 -27.59 -24.29
C PRO A 264 57.71 -28.98 -24.96
N ARG A 265 57.39 -29.03 -26.28
CA ARG A 265 57.85 -29.87 -27.41
C ARG A 265 58.79 -31.08 -27.23
N GLY A 266 58.47 -32.13 -28.01
CA GLY A 266 59.43 -32.91 -28.82
C GLY A 266 59.52 -34.40 -28.47
N PHE A 267 59.05 -35.28 -29.35
CA PHE A 267 59.81 -35.99 -30.39
C PHE A 267 58.82 -36.54 -31.43
#